data_AF-A0A3M6K8D2-F1
#
_entry.id   AF-A0A3M6K8D2-F1
#
_cell.length_a   1.000
_cell.length_b   1.000
_cell.length_c   1.000
_cell.angle_alpha   90.00
_cell.angle_beta   90.00
_cell.angle_gamma   90.00
#
_symmetry.space_group_name_H-M   'P 1'
#
loop_
_entity.id
_entity.type
_entity.pdbx_description
1 polymer ?
#
loop_
_entity_poly.entity_id
_entity_poly.type
_entity_poly.pdbx_seq_one_letter_code
_entity_poly.pdbx_strand_id
1 'polypeptide(L)'
;MWDFLPFFSSEVGYLGLALVSFFGSLIPFVPIPSFILLITMSVGDQFNIHILALIAAITSTVAKQIIFAISYGGRRIISEKTKKRMKPFQKLVKKYGAGAAFFAAATPMPDD
;
A
#
# COMPACT_ATOMS: atom_id res chain seq x y z
N MET A 1 -3.38 31.56 -3.52
CA MET A 1 -3.16 31.00 -4.89
C MET A 1 -3.10 29.47 -4.89
N TRP A 2 -2.95 28.81 -3.73
CA TRP A 2 -2.97 27.35 -3.57
C TRP A 2 -4.29 26.81 -2.97
N ASP A 3 -5.25 27.70 -2.67
CA ASP A 3 -6.53 27.36 -2.01
C ASP A 3 -7.56 26.67 -2.93
N PHE A 4 -7.20 26.38 -4.19
CA PHE A 4 -8.12 25.77 -5.16
C PHE A 4 -8.23 24.24 -5.01
N LEU A 5 -7.29 23.61 -4.31
CA LEU A 5 -7.32 22.18 -4.01
C LEU A 5 -7.75 22.00 -2.54
N PRO A 6 -8.89 21.35 -2.26
CA PRO A 6 -9.42 21.22 -0.90
C PRO A 6 -8.44 20.52 0.06
N PHE A 7 -7.52 19.72 -0.47
CA PHE A 7 -6.44 19.04 0.25
C PHE A 7 -5.38 19.94 0.89
N PHE A 8 -5.27 21.21 0.49
CA PHE A 8 -4.28 22.14 1.06
C PHE A 8 -4.86 23.04 2.16
N SER A 9 -6.16 22.93 2.43
CA SER A 9 -6.75 23.56 3.61
C SER A 9 -6.33 22.79 4.88
N SER A 10 -6.00 23.50 5.97
CA SER A 10 -5.54 22.88 7.22
C SER A 10 -6.56 21.89 7.82
N GLU A 11 -7.85 22.11 7.59
CA GLU A 11 -8.94 21.30 8.15
C GLU A 11 -9.15 20.00 7.38
N VAL A 12 -9.02 20.03 6.05
CA VAL A 12 -9.33 18.89 5.18
C VAL A 12 -8.07 18.15 4.73
N GLY A 13 -6.88 18.77 4.83
CA GLY A 13 -5.64 18.21 4.30
C GLY A 13 -5.20 16.90 4.94
N TYR A 14 -5.16 16.84 6.28
CA TYR A 14 -4.79 15.59 6.98
C TYR A 14 -5.77 14.45 6.69
N LEU A 15 -7.06 14.74 6.63
CA LEU A 15 -8.09 13.75 6.32
C LEU A 15 -8.02 13.30 4.84
N GLY A 16 -7.77 14.24 3.93
CA GLY A 16 -7.56 13.93 2.52
C GLY A 16 -6.34 13.05 2.29
N LEU A 17 -5.22 13.35 2.96
CA LEU A 17 -4.05 12.48 2.97
C LEU A 17 -4.40 11.08 3.50
N ALA A 18 -5.08 11.00 4.63
CA ALA A 18 -5.48 9.74 5.24
C ALA A 18 -6.29 8.86 4.26
N LEU A 19 -7.26 9.44 3.56
CA LEU A 19 -8.11 8.74 2.58
C LEU A 19 -7.32 8.31 1.34
N VAL A 20 -6.51 9.21 0.77
CA VAL A 20 -5.72 8.91 -0.44
C VAL A 20 -4.68 7.83 -0.15
N SER A 21 -3.97 7.92 0.98
CA SER A 21 -3.02 6.89 1.41
C SER A 21 -3.74 5.55 1.69
N PHE A 22 -4.91 5.58 2.33
CA PHE A 22 -5.68 4.36 2.59
C PHE A 22 -6.14 3.69 1.29
N PHE A 23 -6.89 4.40 0.44
CA PHE A 23 -7.46 3.82 -0.77
C PHE A 23 -6.40 3.53 -1.84
N GLY A 24 -5.37 4.37 -1.94
CA GLY A 24 -4.21 4.11 -2.79
C GLY A 24 -3.52 2.80 -2.42
N SER A 25 -3.33 2.55 -1.12
CA SER A 25 -2.75 1.29 -0.62
C SER A 25 -3.74 0.12 -0.55
N LEU A 26 -5.05 0.33 -0.78
CA LEU A 26 -6.07 -0.74 -0.69
C LEU A 26 -6.19 -1.56 -1.98
N ILE A 27 -5.61 -1.10 -3.08
CA ILE A 27 -5.65 -1.80 -4.37
C ILE A 27 -4.46 -2.79 -4.43
N PRO A 28 -4.71 -4.11 -4.43
CA PRO A 28 -3.62 -5.08 -4.51
C PRO A 28 -2.99 -5.08 -5.91
N PHE A 29 -1.65 -5.14 -5.95
CA PHE A 29 -0.85 -5.33 -7.17
C PHE A 29 -0.93 -4.20 -8.24
N VAL A 30 -1.41 -3.01 -7.88
CA VAL A 30 -1.36 -1.83 -8.76
C VAL A 30 -0.46 -0.79 -8.09
N PRO A 31 0.67 -0.41 -8.71
CA PRO A 31 1.53 0.65 -8.17
C PRO A 31 0.87 2.00 -8.44
N ILE A 32 0.12 2.50 -7.46
CA ILE A 32 -0.47 3.83 -7.48
C ILE A 32 0.37 4.69 -6.54
N PRO A 33 1.10 5.69 -7.05
CA PRO A 33 2.05 6.48 -6.27
C PRO A 33 1.34 7.45 -5.32
N SER A 34 0.69 6.92 -4.30
CA SER A 34 -0.10 7.64 -3.29
C SER A 34 0.76 8.58 -2.45
N PHE A 35 2.06 8.31 -2.37
CA PHE A 35 3.04 9.13 -1.68
C PHE A 35 3.28 10.49 -2.36
N ILE A 36 2.86 10.71 -3.62
CA ILE A 36 3.01 12.02 -4.29
C ILE A 36 2.27 13.11 -3.51
N LEU A 37 1.07 12.79 -2.99
CA LEU A 37 0.31 13.74 -2.17
C LEU A 37 1.02 14.04 -0.86
N LEU A 38 1.55 13.01 -0.18
CA LEU A 38 2.36 13.16 1.02
C LEU A 38 3.56 14.08 0.78
N ILE A 39 4.32 13.84 -0.29
CA ILE A 39 5.48 14.67 -0.67
C ILE A 39 5.02 16.11 -0.88
N THR A 40 3.98 16.32 -1.68
CA THR A 40 3.51 17.67 -2.03
C THR A 40 3.05 18.43 -0.78
N MET A 41 2.35 17.78 0.14
CA MET A 41 1.92 18.38 1.41
C MET A 41 3.06 18.58 2.41
N SER A 42 4.17 17.85 2.26
CA SER A 42 5.38 18.00 3.08
C SER A 42 6.27 19.16 2.62
N VAL A 43 6.10 19.63 1.38
CA VAL A 43 6.80 20.81 0.85
C VAL A 43 6.04 22.08 1.26
N GLY A 44 6.27 22.54 2.49
CA GLY A 44 5.75 23.80 3.01
C GLY A 44 5.59 23.82 4.54
N ASP A 45 5.34 25.00 5.10
CA ASP A 45 5.20 25.19 6.56
C ASP A 45 3.76 25.03 7.09
N GLN A 46 2.82 24.67 6.22
CA GLN A 46 1.39 24.58 6.57
C GLN A 46 1.05 23.34 7.41
N PHE A 47 1.80 22.25 7.23
CA PHE A 47 1.52 20.96 7.85
C PHE A 47 2.74 20.48 8.65
N ASN A 48 2.49 19.80 9.77
CA ASN A 48 3.56 19.18 10.54
C ASN A 48 3.98 17.87 9.86
N ILE A 49 5.23 17.82 9.40
CA ILE A 49 5.79 16.65 8.69
C ILE A 49 5.70 15.34 9.49
N HIS A 50 5.83 15.39 10.81
CA HIS A 50 5.75 14.20 11.65
C HIS A 50 4.33 13.66 11.70
N ILE A 51 3.34 14.56 11.77
CA ILE A 51 1.92 14.19 11.75
C ILE A 51 1.54 13.63 10.38
N LEU A 52 1.98 14.28 9.28
CA LEU A 52 1.75 13.77 7.93
C LEU A 52 2.32 12.36 7.75
N ALA A 53 3.57 12.14 8.16
CA ALA A 53 4.23 10.84 8.08
C ALA A 53 3.50 9.76 8.89
N LEU A 54 3.08 10.09 10.12
CA LEU A 54 2.33 9.15 10.97
C LEU A 54 0.97 8.80 10.38
N ILE A 55 0.22 9.80 9.89
CA ILE A 55 -1.09 9.57 9.29
C ILE A 55 -0.97 8.66 8.08
N ALA A 56 -0.09 9.01 7.13
CA ALA A 56 0.12 8.22 5.92
C ALA A 56 0.60 6.79 6.26
N ALA A 57 1.56 6.65 7.17
CA ALA A 57 2.06 5.33 7.58
C ALA A 57 0.96 4.47 8.21
N ILE A 58 0.17 5.03 9.13
CA ILE A 58 -0.90 4.30 9.81
C ILE A 58 -1.99 3.90 8.81
N THR A 59 -2.51 4.83 8.01
CA THR A 59 -3.60 4.50 7.08
C THR A 59 -3.18 3.53 5.98
N SER A 60 -2.00 3.71 5.38
CA SER A 60 -1.46 2.76 4.40
C SER A 60 -1.21 1.38 5.02
N THR A 61 -0.71 1.32 6.27
CA THR A 61 -0.52 0.05 6.97
C THR A 61 -1.85 -0.66 7.23
N VAL A 62 -2.88 0.08 7.65
CA VAL A 62 -4.22 -0.50 7.88
C VAL A 62 -4.79 -1.06 6.56
N ALA A 63 -4.65 -0.33 5.45
CA ALA A 63 -5.06 -0.83 4.14
C ALA A 63 -4.33 -2.13 3.74
N LYS A 64 -3.00 -2.16 3.89
CA LYS A 64 -2.18 -3.36 3.62
C LYS A 64 -2.57 -4.52 4.55
N GLN A 65 -2.90 -4.25 5.81
CA GLN A 65 -3.36 -5.26 6.77
C GLN A 65 -4.71 -5.87 6.36
N ILE A 66 -5.64 -5.07 5.81
CA ILE A 66 -6.92 -5.56 5.28
C ILE A 66 -6.69 -6.48 4.08
N ILE A 67 -5.90 -6.04 3.09
CA ILE A 67 -5.56 -6.87 1.93
C ILE A 67 -4.92 -8.18 2.39
N PHE A 68 -3.96 -8.10 3.32
CA PHE A 68 -3.28 -9.28 3.85
C PHE A 68 -4.27 -10.23 4.54
N ALA A 69 -5.15 -9.72 5.40
CA ALA A 69 -6.15 -10.53 6.08
C ALA A 69 -7.09 -11.24 5.12
N ILE A 70 -7.60 -10.54 4.09
CA ILE A 70 -8.46 -11.10 3.06
C ILE A 70 -7.70 -12.14 2.21
N SER A 71 -6.49 -11.82 1.77
CA SER A 71 -5.66 -12.70 0.93
C SER A 71 -5.26 -13.98 1.66
N TYR A 72 -4.86 -13.84 2.93
CA TYR A 72 -4.49 -14.96 3.78
C TYR A 72 -5.70 -15.83 4.14
N GLY A 73 -6.80 -15.20 4.56
CA GLY A 73 -8.06 -15.87 4.91
C GLY A 73 -8.72 -16.56 3.71
N GLY A 74 -8.58 -16.00 2.51
CA GLY A 74 -9.15 -16.53 1.27
C GLY A 74 -8.73 -17.96 0.96
N ARG A 75 -7.57 -18.43 1.46
CA ARG A 75 -7.11 -19.82 1.27
C ARG A 75 -8.10 -20.88 1.78
N ARG A 76 -8.90 -20.56 2.79
CA ARG A 76 -9.93 -21.49 3.33
C ARG A 76 -11.14 -21.63 2.40
N ILE A 77 -11.43 -20.61 1.60
CA ILE A 77 -12.59 -20.54 0.70
C ILE A 77 -12.30 -21.22 -0.66
N ILE A 78 -11.03 -21.49 -0.96
CA ILE A 78 -10.61 -22.11 -2.23
C ILE A 78 -10.99 -23.60 -2.29
N SER A 79 -11.56 -24.05 -3.42
CA SER A 79 -11.90 -25.45 -3.68
C SER A 79 -10.68 -26.37 -3.80
N GLU A 80 -10.85 -27.67 -3.52
CA GLU A 80 -9.78 -28.68 -3.63
C GLU A 80 -9.20 -28.79 -5.04
N LYS A 81 -10.02 -28.59 -6.08
CA LYS A 81 -9.58 -28.56 -7.48
C LYS A 81 -8.58 -27.43 -7.71
N THR A 82 -8.88 -26.23 -7.21
CA THR A 82 -7.97 -25.07 -7.31
C THR A 82 -6.72 -25.26 -6.45
N LYS A 83 -6.84 -25.80 -5.24
CA LYS A 83 -5.68 -26.15 -4.40
C LYS A 83 -4.72 -27.11 -5.13
N LYS A 84 -5.25 -28.13 -5.81
CA LYS A 84 -4.42 -29.08 -6.58
C LYS A 84 -3.71 -28.39 -7.74
N ARG A 85 -4.38 -27.46 -8.45
CA ARG A 85 -3.78 -26.66 -9.53
C ARG A 85 -2.70 -25.69 -9.04
N MET A 86 -2.76 -25.24 -7.78
CA MET A 86 -1.75 -24.35 -7.19
C MET A 86 -0.49 -25.09 -6.68
N LYS A 87 -0.53 -26.43 -6.54
CA LYS A 87 0.61 -27.22 -6.01
C LYS A 87 1.94 -27.00 -6.76
N PRO A 88 1.99 -26.92 -8.12
CA PRO A 88 3.23 -26.66 -8.84
C PRO A 88 3.82 -25.29 -8.51
N PHE A 89 2.98 -24.25 -8.49
CA PHE A 89 3.39 -22.90 -8.13
C PHE A 89 3.90 -22.84 -6.68
N GLN A 90 3.21 -23.49 -5.74
CA GLN A 90 3.68 -23.58 -4.34
C GLN A 90 5.05 -24.25 -4.22
N LYS A 91 5.32 -25.32 -4.99
CA LYS A 91 6.65 -25.96 -5.01
C LYS A 91 7.72 -25.02 -5.55
N LEU A 92 7.42 -24.26 -6.61
CA LEU A 92 8.33 -23.28 -7.19
C LEU A 92 8.67 -22.18 -6.18
N VAL A 93 7.65 -21.57 -5.58
CA VAL A 93 7.81 -20.52 -4.56
C VAL A 93 8.54 -21.07 -3.32
N LYS A 94 8.29 -22.30 -2.89
CA LYS A 94 9.02 -22.91 -1.78
C LYS A 94 10.51 -23.09 -2.07
N LYS A 95 10.89 -23.35 -3.32
CA LYS A 95 12.28 -23.59 -3.73
C LYS A 95 13.05 -22.30 -4.03
N TYR A 96 12.41 -21.34 -4.72
CA TYR A 96 13.09 -20.14 -5.23
C TYR A 96 12.57 -18.83 -4.61
N GLY A 97 11.49 -18.88 -3.83
CA GLY A 97 10.80 -17.68 -3.35
C GLY A 97 11.67 -16.75 -2.51
N ALA A 98 12.52 -17.29 -1.63
CA ALA A 98 13.44 -16.47 -0.83
C ALA A 98 14.45 -15.71 -1.71
N GLY A 99 15.06 -16.38 -2.68
CA GLY A 99 15.99 -15.74 -3.62
C GLY A 99 15.28 -14.73 -4.52
N ALA A 100 14.13 -15.10 -5.07
CA ALA A 100 13.32 -14.20 -5.90
C ALA A 100 12.89 -12.94 -5.14
N ALA A 101 12.46 -13.08 -3.88
CA ALA A 101 12.10 -11.96 -3.02
C ALA A 101 13.32 -11.07 -2.69
N PHE A 102 14.48 -11.68 -2.43
CA PHE A 102 15.72 -10.95 -2.19
C PHE A 102 16.13 -10.10 -3.40
N PHE A 103 16.15 -10.70 -4.60
CA PHE A 103 16.50 -9.98 -5.82
C PHE A 103 15.45 -8.91 -6.17
N ALA A 104 14.16 -9.20 -6.00
CA ALA A 104 13.10 -8.23 -6.24
C ALA A 104 13.22 -7.01 -5.30
N ALA A 105 13.58 -7.23 -4.04
CA ALA A 105 13.82 -6.15 -3.07
C ALA A 105 15.14 -5.39 -3.33
N ALA A 106 16.14 -6.05 -3.93
CA ALA A 106 17.40 -5.42 -4.31
C ALA A 106 17.28 -4.59 -5.60
N THR A 107 16.31 -4.92 -6.46
CA THR A 107 15.95 -4.08 -7.60
C THR A 107 15.00 -2.96 -7.15
N PRO A 108 15.05 -1.77 -7.74
CA PRO A 108 14.07 -0.72 -7.49
C PRO A 108 12.73 -1.11 -8.14
N MET A 109 12.04 -2.06 -7.52
CA MET A 109 10.71 -2.50 -7.93
C MET A 109 9.70 -1.75 -7.04
N PRO A 110 8.90 -0.83 -7.62
CA PRO A 110 7.91 -0.12 -6.84
C PRO A 110 6.82 -1.11 -6.39
N ASP A 111 6.65 -1.25 -5.09
CA ASP A 111 5.58 -2.03 -4.46
C ASP A 111 4.33 -1.18 -4.14
N ASP A 112 4.52 0.14 -4.10
CA ASP A 112 3.50 1.20 -4.02
C ASP A 112 3.48 2.07 -5.29
#